data_AF-A0A093PZL6-F1
#
_entry.id   AF-A0A093PZL6-F1
#
_cell.length_a   1.000
_cell.length_b   1.000
_cell.length_c   1.000
_cell.angle_alpha   90.00
_cell.angle_beta   90.00
_cell.angle_gamma   90.00
#
_symmetry.space_group_name_H-M   'P 1'
#
loop_
_entity.id
_entity.type
_entity.pdbx_description
1 polymer ?
#
loop_
_entity_poly.entity_id
_entity_poly.type
_entity_poly.pdbx_seq_one_letter_code
_entity_poly.pdbx_strand_id
1 'polypeptide(L)'
;ILQHWDVFKNVTNLFILVPALLGLKGNLEMTLASRLSTAANIGQMDTPKEFWKMITGNMALLLVQATVVGFLASIAAVVFGWIPDGHFSLSHAVLLCASSVATAFVASLFLGMIMIGVIIGSRRMGINPDNVATPIAASLGDLVTLALLSGISCGLYKDLESKFYVNPLVCALFLALLPIWVFVARKDSATWEVLCSSWEPVVIAMAISSVGGLILDRTVSDPNFAGMAVFTPVINGVGGNLVAVQASRISTYLHMSGMPGESSKTVPWKCPSPCSTFCSSDVNSRSARVLFLLVVPGHLVFLYTISSMQGGHTTLTLIFVVFYMTAALLQVLILLYIADWMVHWMWNRDLDPDNFSIPYLTALGDLIGTGLLAVSFHILWLIGDRDSDVGD
;
A
#
# COMPACT_ATOMS: atom_id res chain seq x y z
N ILE A 1 1.63 -19.19 5.87
CA ILE A 1 1.22 -20.07 4.73
C ILE A 1 1.91 -19.67 3.42
N LEU A 2 1.81 -18.42 2.95
CA LEU A 2 2.38 -17.98 1.65
C LEU A 2 3.91 -18.07 1.58
N GLN A 3 4.62 -17.73 2.66
CA GLN A 3 6.09 -17.81 2.74
C GLN A 3 6.66 -19.22 2.58
N HIS A 4 5.85 -20.26 2.78
CA HIS A 4 6.30 -21.66 2.71
C HIS A 4 6.20 -22.24 1.30
N TRP A 5 5.60 -21.52 0.36
CA TRP A 5 5.46 -21.99 -1.02
C TRP A 5 6.82 -21.96 -1.72
N ASP A 6 7.11 -23.01 -2.52
CA ASP A 6 8.41 -23.20 -3.16
C ASP A 6 8.88 -21.99 -3.98
N VAL A 7 7.93 -21.24 -4.55
CA VAL A 7 8.24 -20.03 -5.31
C VAL A 7 8.84 -18.92 -4.44
N PHE A 8 8.39 -18.75 -3.20
CA PHE A 8 8.93 -17.73 -2.29
C PHE A 8 10.25 -18.17 -1.65
N LYS A 9 10.50 -19.48 -1.55
CA LYS A 9 11.79 -20.03 -1.10
C LYS A 9 12.87 -19.93 -2.18
N ASN A 10 12.50 -20.22 -3.43
CA ASN A 10 13.46 -20.27 -4.55
C ASN A 10 13.61 -18.92 -5.25
N VAL A 11 12.66 -18.00 -5.08
CA VAL A 11 12.67 -16.65 -5.65
C VAL A 11 12.41 -15.64 -4.53
N THR A 12 13.42 -15.45 -3.68
CA THR A 12 13.38 -14.54 -2.52
C THR A 12 13.06 -13.09 -2.93
N ASN A 13 13.47 -12.68 -4.13
CA ASN A 13 13.12 -11.39 -4.75
C ASN A 13 11.60 -11.08 -4.79
N LEU A 14 10.71 -12.09 -4.64
CA LEU A 14 9.28 -11.85 -4.46
C LEU A 14 8.97 -11.12 -3.14
N PHE A 15 9.77 -11.29 -2.09
CA PHE A 15 9.62 -10.53 -0.83
C PHE A 15 9.97 -9.05 -1.00
N ILE A 16 10.91 -8.72 -1.89
CA ILE A 16 11.19 -7.32 -2.26
C ILE A 16 9.99 -6.70 -3.00
N LEU A 17 9.31 -7.51 -3.83
CA LEU A 17 8.17 -7.09 -4.64
C LEU A 17 6.88 -6.89 -3.82
N VAL A 18 6.69 -7.66 -2.74
CA VAL A 18 5.47 -7.64 -1.93
C VAL A 18 5.16 -6.22 -1.39
N PRO A 19 6.06 -5.54 -0.66
CA PRO A 19 5.76 -4.19 -0.18
C PRO A 19 5.56 -3.17 -1.30
N ALA A 20 6.30 -3.30 -2.41
CA ALA A 20 6.13 -2.39 -3.55
C ALA A 20 4.72 -2.51 -4.20
N LEU A 21 4.19 -3.73 -4.32
CA LEU A 21 2.84 -3.96 -4.85
C LEU A 21 1.73 -3.62 -3.84
N LEU A 22 1.99 -3.77 -2.54
CA LEU A 22 1.05 -3.33 -1.50
C LEU A 22 0.98 -1.80 -1.42
N GLY A 23 2.14 -1.14 -1.45
CA GLY A 23 2.25 0.32 -1.54
C GLY A 23 1.58 0.86 -2.80
N LEU A 24 1.75 0.20 -3.96
CA LEU A 24 1.02 0.51 -5.20
C LEU A 24 -0.49 0.59 -4.96
N LYS A 25 -1.08 -0.42 -4.31
CA LYS A 25 -2.52 -0.46 -4.03
C LYS A 25 -2.94 0.69 -3.12
N GLY A 26 -2.19 0.96 -2.05
CA GLY A 26 -2.44 2.08 -1.15
C GLY A 26 -2.50 3.43 -1.89
N ASN A 27 -1.74 3.54 -2.98
CA ASN A 27 -1.59 4.78 -3.72
C ASN A 27 -2.64 4.93 -4.82
N LEU A 28 -2.89 3.87 -5.59
CA LEU A 28 -3.75 3.96 -6.77
C LEU A 28 -5.24 3.80 -6.42
N GLU A 29 -5.59 2.82 -5.59
CA GLU A 29 -6.99 2.51 -5.28
C GLU A 29 -7.58 3.51 -4.30
N MET A 30 -6.76 3.97 -3.35
CA MET A 30 -7.22 4.98 -2.41
C MET A 30 -7.38 6.34 -3.08
N THR A 31 -6.50 6.69 -4.01
CA THR A 31 -6.65 7.92 -4.82
C THR A 31 -7.87 7.82 -5.73
N LEU A 32 -8.13 6.66 -6.35
CA LEU A 32 -9.37 6.41 -7.09
C LEU A 32 -10.60 6.60 -6.19
N ALA A 33 -10.59 5.99 -5.00
CA ALA A 33 -11.69 6.07 -4.06
C ALA A 33 -11.94 7.51 -3.59
N SER A 34 -10.88 8.26 -3.25
CA SER A 34 -10.98 9.66 -2.83
C SER A 34 -11.56 10.54 -3.94
N ARG A 35 -11.06 10.41 -5.18
CA ARG A 35 -11.54 11.20 -6.31
C ARG A 35 -12.99 10.93 -6.64
N LEU A 36 -13.37 9.65 -6.75
CA LEU A 36 -14.74 9.26 -7.05
C LEU A 36 -15.69 9.66 -5.92
N SER A 37 -15.26 9.56 -4.65
CA SER A 37 -16.07 9.95 -3.50
C SER A 37 -16.25 11.46 -3.40
N THR A 38 -15.19 12.23 -3.65
CA THR A 38 -15.23 13.71 -3.73
C THR A 38 -16.17 14.17 -4.84
N ALA A 39 -16.04 13.60 -6.04
CA ALA A 39 -16.93 13.91 -7.16
C ALA A 39 -18.39 13.49 -6.89
N ALA A 40 -18.61 12.39 -6.18
CA ALA A 40 -19.93 11.96 -5.73
C ALA A 40 -20.55 12.95 -4.72
N ASN A 41 -19.74 13.46 -3.78
CA ASN A 41 -20.19 14.41 -2.76
C ASN A 41 -20.48 15.81 -3.33
N ILE A 42 -19.77 16.23 -4.38
CA ILE A 42 -19.96 17.52 -5.06
C ILE A 42 -21.11 17.49 -6.08
N GLY A 43 -21.68 16.31 -6.38
CA GLY A 43 -22.79 16.16 -7.34
C GLY A 43 -22.36 16.09 -8.81
N GLN A 44 -21.06 15.93 -9.09
CA GLN A 44 -20.53 15.78 -10.46
C GLN A 44 -20.88 14.41 -11.10
N MET A 45 -21.49 13.51 -10.33
CA MET A 45 -21.91 12.17 -10.75
C MET A 45 -23.42 12.06 -10.98
N ASP A 46 -24.14 13.17 -11.09
CA ASP A 46 -25.62 13.18 -11.13
C ASP A 46 -26.17 12.73 -12.49
N THR A 47 -25.46 13.00 -13.59
CA THR A 47 -25.89 12.54 -14.92
C THR A 47 -25.29 11.18 -15.27
N PRO A 48 -26.07 10.26 -15.88
CA PRO A 48 -25.57 8.92 -16.22
C PRO A 48 -24.41 8.96 -17.23
N LYS A 49 -24.36 9.98 -18.09
CA LYS A 49 -23.30 10.14 -19.09
C LYS A 49 -21.98 10.55 -18.45
N GLU A 50 -21.99 11.52 -17.53
CA GLU A 50 -20.80 11.97 -16.81
C GLU A 50 -20.31 10.89 -15.86
N PHE A 51 -21.24 10.20 -15.20
CA PHE A 51 -20.95 9.06 -14.33
C PHE A 51 -20.14 7.96 -15.03
N TRP A 52 -20.63 7.44 -16.17
CA TRP A 52 -19.92 6.38 -16.90
C TRP A 52 -18.61 6.86 -17.52
N LYS A 53 -18.56 8.12 -17.96
CA LYS A 53 -17.33 8.74 -18.48
C LYS A 53 -16.26 8.80 -17.39
N MET A 54 -16.61 9.27 -16.21
CA MET A 54 -15.68 9.42 -15.08
C MET A 54 -15.20 8.06 -14.56
N ILE A 55 -16.09 7.08 -14.46
CA ILE A 55 -15.74 5.71 -14.07
C ILE A 55 -14.77 5.09 -15.09
N THR A 56 -15.08 5.19 -16.38
CA THR A 56 -14.26 4.57 -17.42
C THR A 56 -12.89 5.24 -17.52
N GLY A 57 -12.83 6.57 -17.40
CA GLY A 57 -11.58 7.33 -17.36
C GLY A 57 -10.71 6.92 -16.16
N ASN A 58 -11.27 6.98 -14.95
CA ASN A 58 -10.53 6.65 -13.73
C ASN A 58 -10.13 5.16 -13.66
N MET A 59 -10.95 4.24 -14.17
CA MET A 59 -10.56 2.84 -14.29
C MET A 59 -9.41 2.65 -15.28
N ALA A 60 -9.46 3.31 -16.44
CA ALA A 60 -8.38 3.24 -17.41
C ALA A 60 -7.07 3.81 -16.85
N LEU A 61 -7.14 4.93 -16.13
CA LEU A 61 -6.01 5.50 -15.40
C LEU A 61 -5.43 4.50 -14.39
N LEU A 62 -6.28 3.90 -13.56
CA LEU A 62 -5.88 2.90 -12.57
C LEU A 62 -5.09 1.76 -13.23
N LEU A 63 -5.59 1.23 -14.34
CA LEU A 63 -4.94 0.14 -15.06
C LEU A 63 -3.62 0.55 -15.72
N VAL A 64 -3.51 1.77 -16.25
CA VAL A 64 -2.24 2.29 -16.77
C VAL A 64 -1.21 2.39 -15.66
N GLN A 65 -1.57 3.03 -14.55
CA GLN A 65 -0.66 3.23 -13.42
C GLN A 65 -0.26 1.89 -12.80
N ALA A 66 -1.20 0.96 -12.61
CA ALA A 66 -0.91 -0.37 -12.09
C ALA A 66 0.06 -1.16 -12.98
N THR A 67 -0.13 -1.13 -14.30
CA THR A 67 0.73 -1.83 -15.26
C THR A 67 2.15 -1.26 -15.25
N VAL A 68 2.28 0.07 -15.34
CA VAL A 68 3.59 0.75 -15.39
C VAL A 68 4.34 0.57 -14.09
N VAL A 69 3.68 0.78 -12.96
CA VAL A 69 4.36 0.72 -11.67
C VAL A 69 4.62 -0.73 -11.26
N GLY A 70 3.76 -1.69 -11.62
CA GLY A 70 4.06 -3.11 -11.48
C GLY A 70 5.31 -3.52 -12.28
N PHE A 71 5.48 -2.97 -13.48
CA PHE A 71 6.70 -3.16 -14.27
C PHE A 71 7.92 -2.48 -13.64
N LEU A 72 7.80 -1.25 -13.15
CA LEU A 72 8.90 -0.57 -12.45
C LEU A 72 9.29 -1.27 -11.14
N ALA A 73 8.31 -1.78 -10.40
CA ALA A 73 8.52 -2.53 -9.17
C ALA A 73 9.26 -3.85 -9.42
N SER A 74 9.00 -4.54 -10.54
CA SER A 74 9.75 -5.75 -10.89
C SER A 74 11.20 -5.42 -11.27
N ILE A 75 11.45 -4.32 -11.98
CA ILE A 75 12.81 -3.84 -12.25
C ILE A 75 13.52 -3.50 -10.95
N ALA A 76 12.87 -2.76 -10.05
CA ALA A 76 13.43 -2.41 -8.75
C ALA A 76 13.77 -3.66 -7.92
N ALA A 77 12.87 -4.65 -7.88
CA ALA A 77 13.11 -5.91 -7.20
C ALA A 77 14.31 -6.68 -7.78
N VAL A 78 14.44 -6.73 -9.11
CA VAL A 78 15.59 -7.36 -9.78
C VAL A 78 16.90 -6.64 -9.47
N VAL A 79 16.90 -5.30 -9.51
CA VAL A 79 18.09 -4.49 -9.19
C VAL A 79 18.48 -4.64 -7.72
N PHE A 80 17.53 -4.53 -6.80
CA PHE A 80 17.79 -4.63 -5.37
C PHE A 80 18.15 -6.03 -4.90
N GLY A 81 17.65 -7.08 -5.57
CA GLY A 81 18.10 -8.46 -5.34
C GLY A 81 19.49 -8.73 -5.90
N TRP A 82 19.88 -8.08 -7.01
CA TRP A 82 21.21 -8.27 -7.60
C TRP A 82 22.35 -7.62 -6.79
N ILE A 83 22.13 -6.41 -6.24
CA ILE A 83 23.14 -5.65 -5.47
C ILE A 83 23.81 -6.49 -4.36
N PRO A 84 23.08 -7.23 -3.52
CA PRO A 84 23.68 -8.06 -2.46
C PRO A 84 24.17 -9.44 -2.88
N ASP A 85 23.37 -10.16 -3.67
CA ASP A 85 23.58 -11.60 -3.88
C ASP A 85 24.45 -11.85 -5.12
N GLY A 86 24.59 -10.88 -6.01
CA GLY A 86 25.43 -10.95 -7.21
C GLY A 86 24.96 -11.95 -8.28
N HIS A 87 23.96 -12.78 -7.98
CA HIS A 87 23.42 -13.78 -8.90
C HIS A 87 22.28 -13.21 -9.74
N PHE A 88 22.49 -13.11 -11.05
CA PHE A 88 21.47 -12.67 -12.01
C PHE A 88 20.96 -13.85 -12.84
N SER A 89 19.69 -14.22 -12.66
CA SER A 89 18.99 -15.20 -13.50
C SER A 89 17.92 -14.50 -14.32
N LEU A 90 18.09 -14.52 -15.64
CA LEU A 90 17.14 -13.93 -16.59
C LEU A 90 15.75 -14.57 -16.46
N SER A 91 15.69 -15.88 -16.21
CA SER A 91 14.43 -16.61 -16.04
C SER A 91 13.64 -16.13 -14.81
N HIS A 92 14.32 -15.89 -13.68
CA HIS A 92 13.68 -15.33 -12.48
C HIS A 92 13.32 -13.86 -12.67
N ALA A 93 14.12 -13.07 -13.37
CA ALA A 93 13.79 -11.67 -13.67
C ALA A 93 12.52 -11.55 -14.53
N VAL A 94 12.39 -12.38 -15.57
CA VAL A 94 11.19 -12.39 -16.43
C VAL A 94 9.97 -12.93 -15.67
N LEU A 95 10.14 -13.94 -14.81
CA LEU A 95 9.09 -14.43 -13.92
C LEU A 95 8.59 -13.31 -12.99
N LEU A 96 9.49 -12.62 -12.28
CA LEU A 96 9.13 -11.50 -11.40
C LEU A 96 8.37 -10.41 -12.16
N CYS A 97 8.80 -10.10 -13.37
CA CYS A 97 8.13 -9.12 -14.23
C CYS A 97 6.73 -9.58 -14.64
N ALA A 98 6.58 -10.81 -15.13
CA ALA A 98 5.29 -11.35 -15.54
C ALA A 98 4.31 -11.43 -14.36
N SER A 99 4.77 -11.96 -13.22
CA SER A 99 3.99 -12.04 -11.99
C SER A 99 3.57 -10.66 -11.49
N SER A 100 4.49 -9.70 -11.44
CA SER A 100 4.22 -8.34 -10.95
C SER A 100 3.16 -7.64 -11.81
N VAL A 101 3.38 -7.57 -13.12
CA VAL A 101 2.50 -6.85 -14.04
C VAL A 101 1.11 -7.51 -14.10
N ALA A 102 1.06 -8.84 -14.19
CA ALA A 102 -0.21 -9.57 -14.17
C ALA A 102 -0.98 -9.37 -12.87
N THR A 103 -0.28 -9.45 -11.73
CA THR A 103 -0.90 -9.24 -10.41
C THR A 103 -1.41 -7.82 -10.28
N ALA A 104 -0.58 -6.82 -10.55
CA ALA A 104 -0.94 -5.41 -10.43
C ALA A 104 -2.17 -5.09 -11.30
N PHE A 105 -2.20 -5.58 -12.54
CA PHE A 105 -3.33 -5.38 -13.44
C PHE A 105 -4.61 -6.06 -12.94
N VAL A 106 -4.55 -7.37 -12.63
CA VAL A 106 -5.74 -8.16 -12.25
C VAL A 106 -6.28 -7.71 -10.90
N ALA A 107 -5.41 -7.42 -9.93
CA ALA A 107 -5.80 -6.90 -8.63
C ALA A 107 -6.49 -5.55 -8.78
N SER A 108 -5.88 -4.60 -9.49
CA SER A 108 -6.43 -3.25 -9.69
C SER A 108 -7.76 -3.28 -10.44
N LEU A 109 -7.90 -4.15 -11.45
CA LEU A 109 -9.16 -4.33 -12.16
C LEU A 109 -10.27 -4.82 -11.22
N PHE A 110 -9.99 -5.86 -10.45
CA PHE A 110 -10.96 -6.47 -9.54
C PHE A 110 -11.36 -5.51 -8.42
N LEU A 111 -10.37 -4.91 -7.75
CA LEU A 111 -10.59 -3.99 -6.64
C LEU A 111 -11.24 -2.69 -7.11
N GLY A 112 -10.81 -2.13 -8.25
CA GLY A 112 -11.45 -0.97 -8.86
C GLY A 112 -12.94 -1.18 -9.10
N MET A 113 -13.35 -2.37 -9.57
CA MET A 113 -14.77 -2.69 -9.78
C MET A 113 -15.55 -2.76 -8.46
N ILE A 114 -14.96 -3.36 -7.42
CA ILE A 114 -15.54 -3.38 -6.07
C ILE A 114 -15.71 -1.94 -5.56
N MET A 115 -14.67 -1.11 -5.69
CA MET A 115 -14.67 0.27 -5.21
C MET A 115 -15.76 1.11 -5.86
N ILE A 116 -15.91 1.02 -7.18
CA ILE A 116 -17.00 1.68 -7.89
C ILE A 116 -18.36 1.20 -7.35
N GLY A 117 -18.53 -0.11 -7.14
CA GLY A 117 -19.75 -0.67 -6.57
C GLY A 117 -20.07 -0.13 -5.17
N VAL A 118 -19.07 -0.05 -4.30
CA VAL A 118 -19.20 0.50 -2.93
C VAL A 118 -19.60 1.97 -2.96
N ILE A 119 -18.99 2.78 -3.82
CA ILE A 119 -19.29 4.22 -3.92
C ILE A 119 -20.74 4.43 -4.38
N ILE A 120 -21.19 3.68 -5.40
CA ILE A 120 -22.58 3.72 -5.87
C ILE A 120 -23.56 3.28 -4.77
N GLY A 121 -23.23 2.20 -4.06
CA GLY A 121 -24.04 1.67 -2.97
C GLY A 121 -24.18 2.65 -1.82
N SER A 122 -23.05 3.22 -1.37
CA SER A 122 -23.01 4.22 -0.29
C SER A 122 -23.87 5.44 -0.64
N ARG A 123 -23.75 5.92 -1.88
CA ARG A 123 -24.55 7.05 -2.38
C ARG A 123 -26.05 6.76 -2.37
N ARG A 124 -26.47 5.56 -2.81
CA ARG A 124 -27.90 5.16 -2.77
C ARG A 124 -28.44 5.10 -1.34
N MET A 125 -27.59 4.82 -0.36
CA MET A 125 -27.95 4.76 1.06
C MET A 125 -27.82 6.11 1.78
N GLY A 126 -27.38 7.17 1.09
CA GLY A 126 -27.13 8.48 1.71
C GLY A 126 -25.96 8.49 2.70
N ILE A 127 -25.08 7.49 2.65
CA ILE A 127 -23.88 7.39 3.47
C ILE A 127 -22.72 8.02 2.67
N ASN A 128 -21.88 8.82 3.32
CA ASN A 128 -20.70 9.36 2.66
C ASN A 128 -19.80 8.19 2.18
N PRO A 129 -19.54 8.06 0.87
CA PRO A 129 -18.72 6.99 0.33
C PRO A 129 -17.33 6.91 0.96
N ASP A 130 -16.72 8.01 1.42
CA ASP A 130 -15.40 8.00 2.09
C ASP A 130 -15.38 7.14 3.37
N ASN A 131 -16.51 7.05 4.07
CA ASN A 131 -16.60 6.29 5.33
C ASN A 131 -16.67 4.78 5.10
N VAL A 132 -16.93 4.32 3.87
CA VAL A 132 -17.13 2.91 3.53
C VAL A 132 -16.13 2.45 2.49
N ALA A 133 -15.91 3.25 1.45
CA ALA A 133 -15.01 2.97 0.35
C ALA A 133 -13.55 2.86 0.83
N THR A 134 -13.05 3.85 1.56
CA THR A 134 -11.65 3.91 2.00
C THR A 134 -11.27 2.71 2.89
N PRO A 135 -12.07 2.31 3.90
CA PRO A 135 -11.80 1.10 4.68
C PRO A 135 -11.90 -0.22 3.89
N ILE A 136 -12.82 -0.30 2.92
CA ILE A 136 -12.97 -1.51 2.09
C ILE A 136 -11.78 -1.65 1.13
N ALA A 137 -11.37 -0.56 0.47
CA ALA A 137 -10.15 -0.53 -0.35
C ALA A 137 -8.94 -0.97 0.48
N ALA A 138 -8.80 -0.40 1.67
CA ALA A 138 -7.73 -0.72 2.61
C ALA A 138 -7.69 -2.22 2.98
N SER A 139 -8.82 -2.79 3.38
CA SER A 139 -8.88 -4.17 3.89
C SER A 139 -8.84 -5.26 2.82
N LEU A 140 -9.57 -5.09 1.71
CA LEU A 140 -9.60 -6.10 0.64
C LEU A 140 -8.36 -6.06 -0.25
N GLY A 141 -7.80 -4.87 -0.49
CA GLY A 141 -6.77 -4.75 -1.52
C GLY A 141 -5.46 -5.43 -1.14
N ASP A 142 -5.04 -5.38 0.12
CA ASP A 142 -3.82 -6.08 0.56
C ASP A 142 -3.98 -7.60 0.44
N LEU A 143 -5.14 -8.11 0.86
CA LEU A 143 -5.47 -9.53 0.80
C LEU A 143 -5.53 -10.04 -0.65
N VAL A 144 -6.26 -9.33 -1.52
CA VAL A 144 -6.40 -9.69 -2.94
C VAL A 144 -5.05 -9.63 -3.65
N THR A 145 -4.26 -8.58 -3.43
CA THR A 145 -2.95 -8.42 -4.07
C THR A 145 -1.99 -9.52 -3.65
N LEU A 146 -1.89 -9.85 -2.37
CA LEU A 146 -1.05 -10.95 -1.88
C LEU A 146 -1.51 -12.32 -2.41
N ALA A 147 -2.82 -12.57 -2.39
CA ALA A 147 -3.38 -13.82 -2.88
C ALA A 147 -3.13 -14.01 -4.38
N LEU A 148 -3.36 -12.98 -5.19
CA LEU A 148 -3.11 -13.00 -6.62
C LEU A 148 -1.61 -13.10 -6.92
N LEU A 149 -0.76 -12.34 -6.22
CA LEU A 149 0.70 -12.41 -6.39
C LEU A 149 1.19 -13.83 -6.18
N SER A 150 0.75 -14.44 -5.08
CA SER A 150 1.15 -15.79 -4.71
C SER A 150 0.64 -16.84 -5.69
N GLY A 151 -0.63 -16.73 -6.09
CA GLY A 151 -1.26 -17.65 -7.03
C GLY A 151 -0.65 -17.57 -8.44
N ILE A 152 -0.51 -16.35 -8.98
CA ILE A 152 0.07 -16.10 -10.30
C ILE A 152 1.54 -16.51 -10.31
N SER A 153 2.32 -16.10 -9.30
CA SER A 153 3.74 -16.47 -9.24
C SER A 153 3.95 -17.97 -9.14
N CYS A 154 3.15 -18.68 -8.35
CA CYS A 154 3.23 -20.13 -8.24
C CYS A 154 2.87 -20.83 -9.55
N GLY A 155 1.81 -20.38 -10.24
CA GLY A 155 1.42 -20.92 -11.54
C GLY A 155 2.51 -20.73 -12.59
N LEU A 156 3.03 -19.51 -12.71
CA LEU A 156 4.10 -19.16 -13.65
C LEU A 156 5.44 -19.83 -13.31
N TYR A 157 5.72 -20.07 -12.03
CA TYR A 157 6.93 -20.77 -11.59
C TYR A 157 6.90 -22.26 -11.97
N LYS A 158 5.75 -22.93 -11.83
CA LYS A 158 5.61 -24.35 -12.23
C LYS A 158 5.85 -24.59 -13.72
N ASP A 159 5.46 -23.62 -14.56
CA ASP A 159 5.67 -23.68 -16.00
C ASP A 159 7.07 -23.17 -16.43
N LEU A 160 7.90 -22.67 -15.50
CA LEU A 160 9.19 -22.04 -15.82
C LEU A 160 10.15 -22.99 -16.54
N GLU A 161 10.26 -24.24 -16.10
CA GLU A 161 11.17 -25.24 -16.69
C GLU A 161 10.60 -25.86 -17.98
N SER A 162 9.27 -26.05 -18.05
CA SER A 162 8.62 -26.71 -19.18
C SER A 162 8.36 -25.76 -20.35
N LYS A 163 8.02 -24.49 -20.08
CA LYS A 163 7.54 -23.53 -21.09
C LYS A 163 8.14 -22.14 -20.87
N PHE A 164 9.41 -21.99 -21.23
CA PHE A 164 10.15 -20.72 -21.10
C PHE A 164 9.47 -19.50 -21.73
N TYR A 165 8.61 -19.69 -22.74
CA TYR A 165 7.92 -18.61 -23.46
C TYR A 165 6.69 -18.04 -22.73
N VAL A 166 6.16 -18.74 -21.71
CA VAL A 166 4.92 -18.32 -21.02
C VAL A 166 5.11 -16.99 -20.27
N ASN A 167 6.18 -16.85 -19.49
CA ASN A 167 6.41 -15.62 -18.73
C ASN A 167 6.63 -14.38 -19.62
N PRO A 168 7.49 -14.43 -20.66
CA PRO A 168 7.58 -13.34 -21.64
C PRO A 168 6.24 -13.00 -22.30
N LEU A 169 5.45 -14.01 -22.67
CA LEU A 169 4.15 -13.81 -23.34
C LEU A 169 3.15 -13.12 -22.42
N VAL A 170 3.05 -13.54 -21.16
CA VAL A 170 2.18 -12.92 -20.16
C VAL A 170 2.58 -11.46 -19.94
N CYS A 171 3.89 -11.20 -19.76
CA CYS A 171 4.39 -9.84 -19.62
C CYS A 171 4.06 -8.98 -20.85
N ALA A 172 4.35 -9.48 -22.05
CA ALA A 172 4.07 -8.78 -23.31
C ALA A 172 2.57 -8.50 -23.50
N LEU A 173 1.70 -9.44 -23.12
CA LEU A 173 0.24 -9.27 -23.22
C LEU A 173 -0.24 -8.09 -22.38
N PHE A 174 0.14 -8.00 -21.11
CA PHE A 174 -0.29 -6.89 -20.26
C PHE A 174 0.33 -5.55 -20.68
N LEU A 175 1.60 -5.53 -21.10
CA LEU A 175 2.23 -4.32 -21.64
C LEU A 175 1.57 -3.86 -22.95
N ALA A 176 1.11 -4.79 -23.80
CA ALA A 176 0.41 -4.47 -25.04
C ALA A 176 -0.99 -3.85 -24.81
N LEU A 177 -1.61 -4.08 -23.64
CA LEU A 177 -2.87 -3.44 -23.26
C LEU A 177 -2.70 -1.96 -22.87
N LEU A 178 -1.49 -1.56 -22.47
CA LEU A 178 -1.16 -0.20 -22.01
C LEU A 178 -1.60 0.91 -23.00
N PRO A 179 -1.28 0.87 -24.31
CA PRO A 179 -1.72 1.90 -25.25
C PRO A 179 -3.25 2.03 -25.34
N ILE A 180 -3.99 0.92 -25.17
CA ILE A 180 -5.46 0.92 -25.19
C ILE A 180 -5.98 1.73 -24.00
N TRP A 181 -5.47 1.46 -22.80
CA TRP A 181 -5.90 2.16 -21.60
C TRP A 181 -5.47 3.63 -21.58
N VAL A 182 -4.27 3.95 -22.09
CA VAL A 182 -3.83 5.35 -22.26
C VAL A 182 -4.77 6.10 -23.21
N PHE A 183 -5.18 5.47 -24.32
CA PHE A 183 -6.13 6.07 -25.25
C PHE A 183 -7.50 6.33 -24.59
N VAL A 184 -7.98 5.41 -23.76
CA VAL A 184 -9.24 5.57 -23.02
C VAL A 184 -9.12 6.67 -21.96
N ALA A 185 -8.04 6.68 -21.17
CA ALA A 185 -7.79 7.70 -20.14
C ALA A 185 -7.70 9.12 -20.73
N ARG A 186 -7.12 9.26 -21.93
CA ARG A 186 -6.99 10.55 -22.63
C ARG A 186 -8.33 11.17 -23.04
N LYS A 187 -9.41 10.39 -23.14
CA LYS A 187 -10.74 10.92 -23.53
C LYS A 187 -11.36 11.83 -22.46
N ASP A 188 -10.87 11.76 -21.24
CA ASP A 188 -11.32 12.59 -20.14
C ASP A 188 -10.21 13.54 -19.67
N SER A 189 -10.49 14.84 -19.63
CA SER A 189 -9.48 15.87 -19.37
C SER A 189 -8.92 15.79 -17.94
N ALA A 190 -9.77 15.53 -16.95
CA ALA A 190 -9.36 15.37 -15.57
C ALA A 190 -8.46 14.13 -15.40
N THR A 191 -8.85 13.03 -16.04
CA THR A 191 -8.05 11.79 -16.05
C THR A 191 -6.69 11.97 -16.74
N TRP A 192 -6.64 12.72 -17.85
CA TRP A 192 -5.41 13.01 -18.58
C TRP A 192 -4.43 13.88 -17.77
N GLU A 193 -4.93 14.94 -17.14
CA GLU A 193 -4.12 15.84 -16.31
C GLU A 193 -3.44 15.07 -15.16
N VAL A 194 -4.22 14.21 -14.52
CA VAL A 194 -3.73 13.29 -13.50
C VAL A 194 -2.69 12.32 -14.06
N LEU A 195 -2.97 11.70 -15.21
CA LEU A 195 -2.03 10.77 -15.85
C LEU A 195 -0.71 11.46 -16.17
N CYS A 196 -0.68 12.76 -16.46
CA CYS A 196 0.57 13.47 -16.71
C CYS A 196 1.29 13.91 -15.41
N SER A 197 0.56 14.24 -14.35
CA SER A 197 1.10 14.86 -13.13
C SER A 197 1.40 13.87 -11.99
N SER A 198 0.71 12.74 -11.91
CA SER A 198 0.74 11.85 -10.73
C SER A 198 1.89 10.83 -10.70
N TRP A 199 2.87 10.92 -11.60
CA TRP A 199 3.98 9.95 -11.64
C TRP A 199 5.00 10.13 -10.52
N GLU A 200 5.31 11.39 -10.17
CA GLU A 200 6.29 11.71 -9.13
C GLU A 200 5.96 11.03 -7.79
N PRO A 201 4.77 11.23 -7.19
CA PRO A 201 4.46 10.62 -5.90
C PRO A 201 4.42 9.10 -5.97
N VAL A 202 3.90 8.54 -7.07
CA VAL A 202 3.76 7.09 -7.23
C VAL A 202 5.12 6.39 -7.40
N VAL A 203 6.03 6.94 -8.21
CA VAL A 203 7.34 6.35 -8.46
C VAL A 203 8.25 6.49 -7.23
N ILE A 204 8.24 7.65 -6.57
CA ILE A 204 9.03 7.86 -5.35
C ILE A 204 8.50 6.97 -4.22
N ALA A 205 7.18 6.87 -4.03
CA ALA A 205 6.60 5.96 -3.06
C ALA A 205 6.98 4.50 -3.33
N MET A 206 6.89 4.05 -4.58
CA MET A 206 7.32 2.71 -4.97
C MET A 206 8.80 2.46 -4.60
N ALA A 207 9.69 3.42 -4.89
CA ALA A 207 11.10 3.31 -4.53
C ALA A 207 11.32 3.20 -3.01
N ILE A 208 10.60 3.99 -2.21
CA ILE A 208 10.67 3.93 -0.73
C ILE A 208 10.16 2.56 -0.22
N SER A 209 9.00 2.08 -0.71
CA SER A 209 8.45 0.76 -0.34
C SER A 209 9.40 -0.38 -0.75
N SER A 210 10.08 -0.28 -1.89
CA SER A 210 11.08 -1.27 -2.32
C SER A 210 12.27 -1.36 -1.36
N VAL A 211 12.69 -0.25 -0.74
CA VAL A 211 13.71 -0.29 0.33
C VAL A 211 13.20 -1.08 1.54
N GLY A 212 11.92 -0.90 1.91
CA GLY A 212 11.27 -1.73 2.93
C GLY A 212 11.27 -3.22 2.55
N GLY A 213 10.95 -3.55 1.29
CA GLY A 213 11.03 -4.90 0.75
C GLY A 213 12.43 -5.50 0.79
N LEU A 214 13.47 -4.70 0.57
CA LEU A 214 14.86 -5.14 0.70
C LEU A 214 15.22 -5.48 2.14
N ILE A 215 14.76 -4.70 3.13
CA ILE A 215 14.95 -5.01 4.55
C ILE A 215 14.27 -6.34 4.90
N LEU A 216 13.04 -6.55 4.40
CA LEU A 216 12.30 -7.79 4.61
C LEU A 216 13.05 -9.00 4.03
N ASP A 217 13.45 -8.92 2.77
CA ASP A 217 14.17 -9.98 2.07
C ASP A 217 15.45 -10.40 2.81
N ARG A 218 16.26 -9.43 3.24
CA ARG A 218 17.49 -9.70 4.01
C ARG A 218 17.23 -10.32 5.37
N THR A 219 16.18 -9.88 6.04
CA THR A 219 15.86 -10.38 7.37
C THR A 219 15.30 -11.81 7.27
N VAL A 220 14.40 -12.07 6.32
CA VAL A 220 13.80 -13.40 6.09
C VAL A 220 14.81 -14.42 5.55
N SER A 221 15.87 -13.97 4.88
CA SER A 221 16.97 -14.84 4.44
C SER A 221 17.76 -15.46 5.60
N ASP A 222 17.73 -14.85 6.79
CA ASP A 222 18.27 -15.46 8.01
C ASP A 222 17.21 -16.40 8.63
N PRO A 223 17.51 -17.70 8.80
CA PRO A 223 16.55 -18.65 9.36
C PRO A 223 16.03 -18.22 10.74
N ASN A 224 16.83 -17.51 11.55
CA ASN A 224 16.41 -17.05 12.87
C ASN A 224 15.29 -16.00 12.83
N PHE A 225 15.07 -15.35 11.67
CA PHE A 225 14.08 -14.28 11.52
C PHE A 225 13.02 -14.59 10.45
N ALA A 226 12.95 -15.83 9.95
CA ALA A 226 11.97 -16.23 8.93
C ALA A 226 10.50 -15.96 9.34
N GLY A 227 10.21 -15.98 10.65
CA GLY A 227 8.88 -15.65 11.20
C GLY A 227 8.41 -14.21 10.91
N MET A 228 9.33 -13.28 10.62
CA MET A 228 9.03 -11.88 10.35
C MET A 228 8.10 -11.67 9.15
N ALA A 229 8.18 -12.53 8.13
CA ALA A 229 7.37 -12.43 6.92
C ALA A 229 5.87 -12.53 7.20
N VAL A 230 5.44 -13.22 8.26
CA VAL A 230 4.03 -13.34 8.64
C VAL A 230 3.50 -12.03 9.24
N PHE A 231 4.33 -11.29 9.95
CA PHE A 231 3.92 -10.09 10.68
C PHE A 231 4.07 -8.79 9.88
N THR A 232 4.91 -8.80 8.83
CA THR A 232 5.19 -7.61 8.00
C THR A 232 3.94 -7.06 7.29
N PRO A 233 3.09 -7.89 6.64
CA PRO A 233 1.85 -7.38 6.05
C PRO A 233 0.89 -6.77 7.07
N VAL A 234 0.90 -7.26 8.32
CA VAL A 234 0.03 -6.73 9.38
C VAL A 234 0.52 -5.37 9.84
N ILE A 235 1.82 -5.23 10.14
CA ILE A 235 2.37 -3.97 10.65
C ILE A 235 2.32 -2.87 9.58
N ASN A 236 2.67 -3.20 8.35
CA ASN A 236 2.62 -2.26 7.24
C ASN A 236 1.17 -1.94 6.83
N GLY A 237 0.32 -2.97 6.73
CA GLY A 237 -1.08 -2.80 6.35
C GLY A 237 -1.88 -1.99 7.37
N VAL A 238 -1.77 -2.29 8.67
CA VAL A 238 -2.48 -1.51 9.70
C VAL A 238 -1.96 -0.07 9.73
N GLY A 239 -0.64 0.13 9.80
CA GLY A 239 -0.06 1.47 9.88
C GLY A 239 -0.35 2.32 8.64
N GLY A 240 -0.09 1.79 7.45
CA GLY A 240 -0.30 2.45 6.16
C GLY A 240 -1.77 2.81 5.91
N ASN A 241 -2.69 1.90 6.21
CA ASN A 241 -4.11 2.17 6.00
C ASN A 241 -4.66 3.21 7.01
N LEU A 242 -4.25 3.16 8.29
CA LEU A 242 -4.68 4.15 9.30
C LEU A 242 -4.21 5.56 8.95
N VAL A 243 -2.95 5.71 8.54
CA VAL A 243 -2.39 7.02 8.20
C VAL A 243 -3.03 7.59 6.94
N ALA A 244 -3.38 6.74 5.98
CA ALA A 244 -4.01 7.18 4.75
C ALA A 244 -5.47 7.64 4.96
N VAL A 245 -6.22 6.97 5.85
CA VAL A 245 -7.53 7.47 6.33
C VAL A 245 -7.40 8.83 7.00
N GLN A 246 -6.38 9.02 7.84
CA GLN A 246 -6.14 10.30 8.49
C GLN A 246 -5.79 11.40 7.47
N ALA A 247 -4.92 11.10 6.50
CA ALA A 247 -4.49 12.05 5.46
C ALA A 247 -5.67 12.50 4.60
N SER A 248 -6.49 11.54 4.13
CA SER A 248 -7.71 11.83 3.36
C SER A 248 -8.67 12.73 4.15
N ARG A 249 -8.90 12.44 5.44
CA ARG A 249 -9.77 13.29 6.28
C ARG A 249 -9.26 14.72 6.45
N ILE A 250 -7.96 14.90 6.70
CA ILE A 250 -7.37 16.24 6.82
C ILE A 250 -7.50 16.97 5.48
N SER A 251 -7.21 16.30 4.37
CA SER A 251 -7.33 16.86 3.03
C SER A 251 -8.77 17.28 2.70
N THR A 252 -9.77 16.42 2.96
CA THR A 252 -11.19 16.76 2.79
C THR A 252 -11.58 17.98 3.64
N TYR A 253 -11.12 18.06 4.89
CA TYR A 253 -11.39 19.21 5.76
C TYR A 253 -10.83 20.52 5.20
N LEU A 254 -9.64 20.47 4.58
CA LEU A 254 -9.03 21.62 3.91
C LEU A 254 -9.79 22.00 2.64
N HIS A 255 -10.17 21.05 1.81
CA HIS A 255 -11.00 21.26 0.60
C HIS A 255 -12.40 21.82 0.91
N MET A 256 -12.98 21.48 2.05
CA MET A 256 -14.22 22.11 2.54
C MET A 256 -14.02 23.59 2.94
N SER A 257 -12.78 23.99 3.22
CA SER A 257 -12.43 25.33 3.72
C SER A 257 -11.91 26.29 2.64
N GLY A 258 -11.53 25.78 1.47
CA GLY A 258 -11.03 26.58 0.34
C GLY A 258 -10.29 25.74 -0.69
N MET A 259 -9.71 26.39 -1.71
CA MET A 259 -8.82 25.74 -2.68
C MET A 259 -7.37 25.68 -2.17
N PRO A 260 -6.55 24.70 -2.62
CA PRO A 260 -5.13 24.65 -2.31
C PRO A 260 -4.44 25.99 -2.60
N GLY A 261 -3.56 26.43 -1.69
CA GLY A 261 -2.84 27.71 -1.76
C GLY A 261 -3.67 29.00 -1.64
N GLU A 262 -5.00 28.90 -1.69
CA GLU A 262 -5.93 29.99 -1.38
C GLU A 262 -6.08 30.14 0.14
N SER A 263 -4.95 30.37 0.82
CA SER A 263 -4.96 30.53 2.28
C SER A 263 -5.90 31.69 2.64
N SER A 264 -6.92 31.41 3.46
CA SER A 264 -7.52 32.46 4.28
C SER A 264 -6.36 33.13 5.02
N LYS A 265 -6.27 34.45 4.97
CA LYS A 265 -5.17 35.28 5.49
C LYS A 265 -4.96 35.18 7.02
N THR A 266 -5.47 34.15 7.69
CA THR A 266 -5.71 34.13 9.14
C THR A 266 -5.04 33.00 9.91
N VAL A 267 -4.38 32.01 9.28
CA VAL A 267 -3.65 30.99 10.06
C VAL A 267 -2.19 30.92 9.62
N PRO A 268 -1.25 31.54 10.35
CA PRO A 268 0.17 31.41 10.04
C PRO A 268 0.60 29.95 10.17
N TRP A 269 1.35 29.47 9.18
CA TRP A 269 1.98 28.14 9.20
C TRP A 269 2.85 28.03 10.45
N LYS A 270 2.38 27.25 11.43
CA LYS A 270 3.18 26.76 12.54
C LYS A 270 3.43 25.29 12.25
N CYS A 271 4.70 24.88 12.28
CA CYS A 271 5.01 23.45 12.33
C CYS A 271 4.20 22.82 13.46
N PRO A 272 3.28 21.88 13.19
CA PRO A 272 2.51 21.25 14.23
C PRO A 272 3.49 20.58 15.19
N SER A 273 3.42 20.96 16.46
CA SER A 273 4.10 20.23 17.52
C SER A 273 3.38 18.88 17.73
N PRO A 274 4.06 17.82 18.21
CA PRO A 274 3.40 16.56 18.54
C PRO A 274 2.21 16.77 19.49
N CYS A 275 2.31 17.73 20.40
CA CYS A 275 1.24 18.08 21.33
C CYS A 275 0.03 18.75 20.64
N SER A 276 0.24 19.56 19.59
CA SER A 276 -0.89 20.08 18.80
C SER A 276 -1.55 19.00 17.94
N THR A 277 -0.78 18.05 17.42
CA THR A 277 -1.33 16.96 16.59
C THR A 277 -2.16 15.97 17.42
N PHE A 278 -1.72 15.63 18.65
CA PHE A 278 -2.39 14.60 19.46
C PHE A 278 -3.21 15.14 20.64
N CYS A 279 -2.87 16.29 21.21
CA CYS A 279 -3.45 16.78 22.46
C CYS A 279 -4.42 17.97 22.29
N SER A 280 -4.65 18.45 21.06
CA SER A 280 -5.63 19.51 20.82
C SER A 280 -7.08 18.99 20.89
N SER A 281 -8.04 19.91 21.01
CA SER A 281 -9.47 19.63 20.94
C SER A 281 -10.01 19.50 19.52
N ASP A 282 -9.17 19.69 18.50
CA ASP A 282 -9.59 19.72 17.09
C ASP A 282 -10.06 18.36 16.59
N VAL A 283 -10.92 18.38 15.57
CA VAL A 283 -11.51 17.17 14.97
C VAL A 283 -10.42 16.24 14.44
N ASN A 284 -9.37 16.80 13.82
CA ASN A 284 -8.24 16.04 13.28
C ASN A 284 -7.43 15.36 14.40
N SER A 285 -7.22 16.03 15.53
CA SER A 285 -6.51 15.46 16.69
C SER A 285 -7.34 14.46 17.48
N ARG A 286 -8.68 14.59 17.50
CA ARG A 286 -9.58 13.53 17.99
C ARG A 286 -9.50 12.30 17.08
N SER A 287 -9.52 12.48 15.76
CA SER A 287 -9.37 11.39 14.79
C SER A 287 -8.03 10.65 14.97
N ALA A 288 -6.91 11.38 15.08
CA ALA A 288 -5.59 10.81 15.31
C ALA A 288 -5.52 9.96 16.59
N ARG A 289 -6.10 10.44 17.70
CA ARG A 289 -6.17 9.68 18.97
C ARG A 289 -7.01 8.40 18.84
N VAL A 290 -8.14 8.46 18.15
CA VAL A 290 -8.99 7.27 17.94
C VAL A 290 -8.26 6.24 17.09
N LEU A 291 -7.61 6.66 16.00
CA LEU A 291 -6.82 5.77 15.14
C LEU A 291 -5.63 5.16 15.90
N PHE A 292 -4.94 5.94 16.72
CA PHE A 292 -3.84 5.46 17.57
C PHE A 292 -4.34 4.44 18.62
N LEU A 293 -5.48 4.68 19.26
CA LEU A 293 -6.07 3.74 20.21
C LEU A 293 -6.54 2.44 19.54
N LEU A 294 -6.92 2.49 18.26
CA LEU A 294 -7.35 1.32 17.49
C LEU A 294 -6.19 0.35 17.17
N VAL A 295 -4.94 0.82 17.23
CA VAL A 295 -3.74 0.00 16.99
C VAL A 295 -3.70 -1.19 17.94
N VAL A 296 -3.92 -0.97 19.24
CA VAL A 296 -3.83 -2.04 20.24
C VAL A 296 -4.81 -3.19 19.98
N PRO A 297 -6.14 -2.97 19.95
CA PRO A 297 -7.09 -4.05 19.69
C PRO A 297 -6.93 -4.62 18.28
N GLY A 298 -6.61 -3.80 17.27
CA GLY A 298 -6.42 -4.27 15.90
C GLY A 298 -5.28 -5.29 15.78
N HIS A 299 -4.10 -4.94 16.30
CA HIS A 299 -2.95 -5.84 16.27
C HIS A 299 -3.15 -7.10 17.11
N LEU A 300 -3.79 -7.01 18.29
CA LEU A 300 -4.07 -8.19 19.12
C LEU A 300 -4.98 -9.20 18.40
N VAL A 301 -5.99 -8.73 17.66
CA VAL A 301 -6.86 -9.60 16.85
C VAL A 301 -6.06 -10.29 15.75
N PHE A 302 -5.18 -9.58 15.05
CA PHE A 302 -4.33 -10.18 14.02
C PHE A 302 -3.35 -11.20 14.60
N LEU A 303 -2.68 -10.89 15.72
CA LEU A 303 -1.78 -11.81 16.41
C LEU A 303 -2.52 -13.09 16.83
N TYR A 304 -3.69 -12.95 17.46
CA TYR A 304 -4.53 -14.10 17.83
C TYR A 304 -4.92 -14.96 16.63
N THR A 305 -5.30 -14.31 15.52
CA THR A 305 -5.65 -15.01 14.28
C THR A 305 -4.46 -15.79 13.71
N ILE A 306 -3.27 -15.17 13.66
CA ILE A 306 -2.04 -15.82 13.22
C ILE A 306 -1.72 -17.05 14.08
N SER A 307 -1.84 -16.89 15.40
CA SER A 307 -1.65 -17.99 16.36
C SER A 307 -2.65 -19.13 16.15
N SER A 308 -3.92 -18.80 15.93
CA SER A 308 -4.98 -19.79 15.74
C SER A 308 -4.87 -20.52 14.41
N MET A 309 -4.30 -19.90 13.38
CA MET A 309 -4.14 -20.48 12.05
C MET A 309 -2.86 -21.32 11.90
N GLN A 310 -2.09 -21.55 12.98
CA GLN A 310 -0.74 -22.16 12.93
C GLN A 310 0.14 -21.50 11.85
N GLY A 311 -0.03 -20.18 11.67
CA GLY A 311 0.43 -19.46 10.48
C GLY A 311 1.94 -19.19 10.43
N GLY A 312 2.66 -19.40 11.54
CA GLY A 312 4.10 -19.28 11.67
C GLY A 312 4.57 -20.12 12.86
N HIS A 313 5.74 -20.73 12.73
CA HIS A 313 6.40 -21.55 13.77
C HIS A 313 6.89 -20.72 14.99
N THR A 314 6.55 -19.43 15.05
CA THR A 314 6.86 -18.54 16.18
C THR A 314 5.81 -18.67 17.27
N THR A 315 6.21 -19.04 18.48
CA THR A 315 5.28 -18.99 19.61
C THR A 315 5.07 -17.53 20.02
N LEU A 316 3.83 -17.15 20.33
CA LEU A 316 3.54 -15.80 20.81
C LEU A 316 3.94 -15.71 22.29
N THR A 317 5.23 -15.51 22.54
CA THR A 317 5.72 -15.20 23.89
C THR A 317 5.22 -13.82 24.31
N LEU A 318 5.01 -13.62 25.61
CA LEU A 318 4.62 -12.31 26.14
C LEU A 318 5.67 -11.23 25.79
N ILE A 319 6.94 -11.63 25.75
CA ILE A 319 8.07 -10.75 25.41
C ILE A 319 7.95 -10.31 23.95
N PHE A 320 7.73 -11.25 23.02
CA PHE A 320 7.48 -10.94 21.61
C PHE A 320 6.31 -9.96 21.44
N VAL A 321 5.17 -10.23 22.10
CA VAL A 321 3.99 -9.36 22.01
C VAL A 321 4.31 -7.95 22.49
N VAL A 322 5.06 -7.76 23.58
CA VAL A 322 5.44 -6.43 24.07
C VAL A 322 6.32 -5.68 23.07
N PHE A 323 7.36 -6.31 22.52
CA PHE A 323 8.23 -5.66 21.53
C PHE A 323 7.49 -5.35 20.22
N TYR A 324 6.72 -6.30 19.72
CA TYR A 324 5.88 -6.12 18.53
C TYR A 324 4.88 -4.97 18.70
N MET A 325 4.17 -4.94 19.83
CA MET A 325 3.21 -3.86 20.12
C MET A 325 3.90 -2.50 20.25
N THR A 326 5.10 -2.47 20.82
CA THR A 326 5.90 -1.23 20.92
C THR A 326 6.29 -0.72 19.53
N ALA A 327 6.75 -1.61 18.65
CA ALA A 327 7.07 -1.27 17.26
C ALA A 327 5.85 -0.75 16.49
N ALA A 328 4.71 -1.43 16.61
CA ALA A 328 3.46 -1.02 15.95
C ALA A 328 2.96 0.36 16.43
N LEU A 329 2.97 0.60 17.75
CA LEU A 329 2.58 1.90 18.31
C LEU A 329 3.56 3.01 17.87
N LEU A 330 4.86 2.74 17.88
CA LEU A 330 5.87 3.71 17.47
C LEU A 330 5.74 4.07 15.98
N GLN A 331 5.52 3.07 15.11
CA GLN A 331 5.29 3.27 13.69
C GLN A 331 4.08 4.19 13.46
N VAL A 332 2.92 3.86 14.04
CA VAL A 332 1.68 4.65 13.82
C VAL A 332 1.80 6.06 14.41
N LEU A 333 2.46 6.21 15.56
CA LEU A 333 2.72 7.54 16.14
C LEU A 333 3.50 8.43 15.18
N ILE A 334 4.60 7.90 14.61
CA ILE A 334 5.43 8.63 13.65
C ILE A 334 4.62 8.96 12.39
N LEU A 335 3.87 7.99 11.85
CA LEU A 335 3.09 8.17 10.63
C LEU A 335 1.99 9.22 10.78
N LEU A 336 1.22 9.18 11.87
CA LEU A 336 0.15 10.16 12.12
C LEU A 336 0.70 11.59 12.27
N TYR A 337 1.88 11.73 12.88
CA TYR A 337 2.57 13.02 12.98
C TYR A 337 3.03 13.52 11.59
N ILE A 338 3.67 12.66 10.80
CA ILE A 338 4.10 13.00 9.44
C ILE A 338 2.90 13.36 8.56
N ALA A 339 1.76 12.68 8.70
CA ALA A 339 0.55 12.97 7.94
C ALA A 339 0.03 14.38 8.20
N ASP A 340 -0.10 14.76 9.47
CA ASP A 340 -0.54 16.09 9.87
C ASP A 340 0.40 17.17 9.32
N TRP A 341 1.71 16.98 9.47
CA TRP A 341 2.70 17.90 8.93
C TRP A 341 2.66 18.00 7.40
N MET A 342 2.68 16.85 6.71
CA MET A 342 2.85 16.79 5.26
C MET A 342 1.62 17.28 4.50
N VAL A 343 0.41 16.95 4.95
CA VAL A 343 -0.84 17.42 4.30
C VAL A 343 -0.92 18.95 4.34
N HIS A 344 -0.67 19.56 5.50
CA HIS A 344 -0.65 21.03 5.62
C HIS A 344 0.51 21.66 4.83
N TRP A 345 1.67 21.00 4.79
CA TRP A 345 2.81 21.49 4.00
C TRP A 345 2.51 21.48 2.49
N MET A 346 1.90 20.42 1.97
CA MET A 346 1.49 20.30 0.57
C MET A 346 0.40 21.32 0.21
N TRP A 347 -0.60 21.47 1.09
CA TRP A 347 -1.69 22.43 0.89
C TRP A 347 -1.19 23.87 0.71
N ASN A 348 -0.16 24.26 1.47
CA ASN A 348 0.46 25.59 1.38
C ASN A 348 1.35 25.80 0.15
N ARG A 349 1.57 24.75 -0.65
CA ARG A 349 2.40 24.76 -1.87
C ARG A 349 1.57 24.57 -3.13
N ASP A 350 0.26 24.78 -3.06
CA ASP A 350 -0.69 24.56 -4.17
C ASP A 350 -0.72 23.09 -4.66
N LEU A 351 -0.26 22.15 -3.83
CA LEU A 351 -0.30 20.72 -4.13
C LEU A 351 -1.52 20.08 -3.48
N ASP A 352 -2.33 19.38 -4.26
CA ASP A 352 -3.48 18.63 -3.76
C ASP A 352 -3.03 17.43 -2.92
N PRO A 353 -3.21 17.44 -1.58
CA PRO A 353 -2.69 16.39 -0.72
C PRO A 353 -3.25 15.00 -1.05
N ASP A 354 -4.44 14.90 -1.65
CA ASP A 354 -5.02 13.62 -2.06
C ASP A 354 -4.17 12.88 -3.10
N ASN A 355 -3.46 13.63 -3.95
CA ASN A 355 -2.66 13.04 -5.03
C ASN A 355 -1.23 12.69 -4.59
N PHE A 356 -0.71 13.35 -3.55
CA PHE A 356 0.71 13.25 -3.16
C PHE A 356 0.94 12.66 -1.76
N SER A 357 0.09 13.00 -0.78
CA SER A 357 0.38 12.68 0.62
C SER A 357 0.19 11.20 0.93
N ILE A 358 -0.91 10.59 0.47
CA ILE A 358 -1.22 9.17 0.70
C ILE A 358 -0.09 8.28 0.18
N PRO A 359 0.41 8.46 -1.07
CA PRO A 359 1.54 7.71 -1.57
C PRO A 359 2.79 7.71 -0.71
N TYR A 360 3.17 8.87 -0.20
CA TYR A 360 4.36 8.97 0.63
C TYR A 360 4.15 8.38 2.03
N LEU A 361 2.97 8.56 2.62
CA LEU A 361 2.68 8.07 3.97
C LEU A 361 2.63 6.54 4.02
N THR A 362 2.00 5.90 3.04
CA THR A 362 1.94 4.44 2.95
C THR A 362 3.33 3.85 2.74
N ALA A 363 4.13 4.43 1.84
CA ALA A 363 5.49 3.97 1.57
C ALA A 363 6.45 4.17 2.76
N LEU A 364 6.35 5.30 3.46
CA LEU A 364 7.04 5.51 4.74
C LEU A 364 6.56 4.50 5.78
N GLY A 365 5.28 4.14 5.77
CA GLY A 365 4.71 3.12 6.63
C GLY A 365 5.32 1.74 6.39
N ASP A 366 5.50 1.36 5.13
CA ASP A 366 6.16 0.10 4.75
C ASP A 366 7.61 0.06 5.24
N LEU A 367 8.37 1.15 5.01
CA LEU A 367 9.77 1.23 5.38
C LEU A 367 9.96 1.23 6.89
N ILE A 368 9.24 2.10 7.61
CA ILE A 368 9.35 2.25 9.06
C ILE A 368 8.81 1.00 9.77
N GLY A 369 7.68 0.46 9.31
CA GLY A 369 7.07 -0.74 9.88
C GLY A 369 7.99 -1.96 9.76
N THR A 370 8.50 -2.22 8.55
CA THR A 370 9.46 -3.32 8.32
C THR A 370 10.76 -3.12 9.10
N GLY A 371 11.31 -1.90 9.12
CA GLY A 371 12.53 -1.61 9.86
C GLY A 371 12.39 -1.79 11.37
N LEU A 372 11.32 -1.25 11.97
CA LEU A 372 11.06 -1.41 13.41
C LEU A 372 10.79 -2.85 13.81
N LEU A 373 10.10 -3.60 12.94
CA LEU A 373 9.88 -5.02 13.15
C LEU A 373 11.20 -5.81 13.09
N ALA A 374 12.08 -5.53 12.13
CA ALA A 374 13.41 -6.17 12.04
C ALA A 374 14.25 -5.89 13.30
N VAL A 375 14.26 -4.65 13.78
CA VAL A 375 14.92 -4.27 15.04
C VAL A 375 14.34 -5.04 16.23
N SER A 376 13.02 -5.20 16.28
CA SER A 376 12.35 -5.95 17.36
C SER A 376 12.78 -7.42 17.37
N PHE A 377 12.82 -8.07 16.21
CA PHE A 377 13.32 -9.45 16.06
C PHE A 377 14.80 -9.57 16.45
N HIS A 378 15.63 -8.61 16.06
CA HIS A 378 17.04 -8.60 16.41
C HIS A 378 17.27 -8.45 17.92
N ILE A 379 16.49 -7.58 18.59
CA ILE A 379 16.54 -7.41 20.05
C ILE A 379 16.09 -8.68 20.77
N LEU A 380 15.01 -9.32 20.31
CA LEU A 380 14.52 -10.58 20.89
C LEU A 380 15.56 -11.70 20.80
N TRP A 381 16.25 -11.79 19.65
CA TRP A 381 17.35 -12.73 19.47
C TRP A 381 18.52 -12.47 20.43
N LEU A 382 18.89 -11.20 20.65
CA LEU A 382 19.93 -10.81 21.62
C LEU A 382 19.55 -11.11 23.08
N ILE A 383 18.27 -10.96 23.43
CA ILE A 383 17.76 -11.21 24.79
C ILE A 383 17.72 -12.71 25.12
N GLY A 384 17.86 -13.57 24.11
CA GLY A 384 17.87 -15.01 24.31
C GLY A 384 16.47 -15.59 24.51
N ASP A 385 15.42 -14.89 24.06
CA ASP A 385 14.13 -15.50 23.72
C ASP A 385 14.35 -16.33 22.43
N ARG A 386 15.22 -17.33 22.57
CA ARG A 386 15.47 -18.38 21.60
C ARG A 386 14.27 -19.29 21.71
N ASP A 387 13.17 -18.89 21.10
CA ASP A 387 12.20 -19.88 20.68
C ASP A 387 12.96 -20.83 19.76
N SER A 388 13.40 -21.95 20.31
CA SER A 388 14.26 -22.93 19.66
C SER A 388 13.51 -23.76 18.59
N ASP A 389 12.47 -23.18 17.99
CA ASP A 389 11.66 -23.73 16.90
C ASP A 389 11.49 -22.74 15.72
N VAL A 390 12.31 -21.67 15.63
CA VAL A 390 12.34 -20.80 14.42
C VAL A 390 13.17 -21.41 13.27
N GLY A 391 13.50 -22.70 13.30
CA GLY A 391 14.39 -23.26 12.29
C GLY A 391 14.56 -24.78 12.27
N ASP A 392 13.47 -25.54 12.41
CA ASP A 392 13.40 -26.94 11.92
C ASP A 392 12.09 -27.19 11.15
#